data_AF-A0A965D416-F1
#
_entry.id   AF-A0A965D416-F1
#
_cell.length_a   1.000
_cell.length_b   1.000
_cell.length_c   1.000
_cell.angle_alpha   90.00
_cell.angle_beta   90.00
_cell.angle_gamma   90.00
#
_symmetry.space_group_name_H-M   'P 1'
#
loop_
_entity.id
_entity.type
_entity.pdbx_description
1 polymer ?
#
loop_
_entity_poly.entity_id
_entity_poly.type
_entity_poly.pdbx_seq_one_letter_code
_entity_poly.pdbx_strand_id
1 'polypeptide(L)'
;MRSDYCGSINRAHLEQTVTVFGWVHRRRDHGGVIFIDMRDRAGLLQVVCDPDNPATFRIAETLRNEFVVRVTGKVRPRPEGTVNTNLVSGEIEV
;
A
#
# COMPACT_ATOMS: atom_id res chain seq x y z
N MET A 1 -2.28 2.75 -16.55
CA MET A 1 -2.99 3.97 -16.14
C MET A 1 -3.39 3.83 -14.67
N ARG A 2 -3.69 4.92 -13.95
CA ARG A 2 -4.21 4.85 -12.56
C ARG A 2 -5.60 4.21 -12.58
N SER A 3 -5.83 3.22 -11.71
CA SER A 3 -7.14 2.61 -11.51
C SER A 3 -8.00 3.45 -10.56
N ASP A 4 -7.43 3.85 -9.42
CA ASP A 4 -8.10 4.71 -8.44
C ASP A 4 -7.07 5.47 -7.58
N TYR A 5 -7.53 6.30 -6.65
CA TYR A 5 -6.74 7.04 -5.67
C TYR A 5 -6.48 6.22 -4.41
N CYS A 6 -5.34 6.46 -3.75
CA CYS A 6 -4.92 5.75 -2.55
C CYS A 6 -6.00 5.79 -1.46
N GLY A 7 -6.46 7.00 -1.11
CA GLY A 7 -7.48 7.18 -0.07
C GLY A 7 -8.92 6.77 -0.46
N SER A 8 -9.13 6.35 -1.71
CA SER A 8 -10.43 5.89 -2.21
C SER A 8 -10.59 4.36 -2.16
N ILE A 9 -9.49 3.61 -2.06
CA ILE A 9 -9.54 2.16 -1.93
C ILE A 9 -10.18 1.79 -0.60
N ASN A 10 -11.19 0.92 -0.66
CA ASN A 10 -11.99 0.46 0.47
C ASN A 10 -12.44 -1.00 0.24
N ARG A 11 -13.30 -1.53 1.13
CA ARG A 11 -13.79 -2.92 1.04
C ARG A 11 -14.48 -3.29 -0.28
N ALA A 12 -15.06 -2.33 -1.00
CA ALA A 12 -15.68 -2.60 -2.29
C ALA A 12 -14.67 -3.07 -3.35
N HIS A 13 -13.38 -2.84 -3.10
CA HIS A 13 -12.27 -3.23 -3.96
C HIS A 13 -11.65 -4.57 -3.60
N LEU A 14 -12.13 -5.26 -2.56
CA LEU A 14 -11.58 -6.54 -2.12
C LEU A 14 -11.44 -7.52 -3.29
N GLU A 15 -10.33 -8.25 -3.30
CA GLU A 15 -9.92 -9.21 -4.33
C GLU A 15 -9.61 -8.62 -5.71
N GLN A 16 -9.77 -7.31 -5.91
CA GLN A 16 -9.45 -6.64 -7.17
C GLN A 16 -7.97 -6.25 -7.24
N THR A 17 -7.41 -6.29 -8.44
CA THR A 17 -6.08 -5.72 -8.70
C THR A 17 -6.20 -4.24 -9.03
N VAL A 18 -5.58 -3.39 -8.24
CA VAL A 18 -5.60 -1.92 -8.42
C VAL A 18 -4.21 -1.41 -8.76
N THR A 19 -4.14 -0.36 -9.59
CA THR A 19 -2.91 0.40 -9.82
C THR A 19 -3.06 1.82 -9.28
N VAL A 20 -2.26 2.15 -8.28
CA VAL A 20 -2.24 3.46 -7.62
C VAL A 20 -0.91 4.17 -7.87
N PHE A 21 -0.94 5.50 -7.81
CA PHE A 21 0.22 6.35 -8.03
C PHE A 21 0.26 7.40 -6.91
N GLY A 22 1.42 7.61 -6.31
CA GLY A 22 1.52 8.52 -5.18
C GLY A 22 2.95 8.69 -4.68
N TRP A 23 3.06 9.20 -3.47
CA TRP A 23 4.30 9.43 -2.75
C TRP A 23 4.42 8.43 -1.60
N VAL A 24 5.64 7.95 -1.35
CA VAL A 24 5.96 7.20 -0.13
C VAL A 24 5.89 8.17 1.06
N HIS A 25 4.81 8.15 1.82
CA HIS A 25 4.69 8.99 3.01
C HIS A 25 5.57 8.48 4.14
N ARG A 26 5.59 7.15 4.32
CA ARG A 26 6.43 6.47 5.30
C ARG A 26 6.73 5.06 4.83
N ARG A 27 7.99 4.64 4.98
CA ARG A 27 8.41 3.23 4.86
C ARG A 27 8.67 2.68 6.26
N ARG A 28 8.18 1.47 6.53
CA ARG A 28 8.41 0.72 7.78
C ARG A 28 8.92 -0.66 7.41
N ASP A 29 10.06 -1.04 7.98
CA ASP A 29 10.71 -2.32 7.73
C ASP A 29 10.71 -3.15 9.00
N HIS A 30 10.15 -4.35 8.93
CA HIS A 30 10.05 -5.28 10.06
C HIS A 30 10.94 -6.52 9.89
N GLY A 31 11.99 -6.45 9.05
CA GLY A 31 13.00 -7.51 8.91
C GLY A 31 12.55 -8.75 8.14
N GLY A 32 11.28 -8.79 7.72
CA GLY A 32 10.72 -9.86 6.89
C GLY A 32 9.46 -9.45 6.12
N VAL A 33 8.99 -8.21 6.30
CA VAL A 33 7.87 -7.59 5.56
C VAL A 33 8.15 -6.09 5.54
N ILE A 34 7.94 -5.45 4.38
CA ILE A 34 8.05 -3.99 4.25
C ILE A 34 6.65 -3.40 4.07
N PHE A 35 6.33 -2.41 4.88
CA PHE A 35 5.10 -1.63 4.78
C PHE A 35 5.41 -0.24 4.21
N ILE A 36 4.61 0.18 3.25
CA ILE A 36 4.68 1.50 2.65
C ILE A 36 3.33 2.18 2.85
N ASP A 37 3.32 3.29 3.58
CA ASP A 37 2.18 4.19 3.60
C ASP A 37 2.27 5.07 2.35
N MET A 38 1.45 4.77 1.35
CA MET A 38 1.36 5.48 0.08
C MET A 38 0.35 6.62 0.19
N ARG A 39 0.76 7.84 -0.13
CA ARG A 39 -0.07 9.05 -0.09
C ARG A 39 -0.38 9.53 -1.50
N ASP A 40 -1.62 9.92 -1.72
CA ASP A 40 -1.97 10.83 -2.80
C ASP A 40 -2.97 11.88 -2.31
N ARG A 41 -3.58 12.63 -3.23
CA ARG A 41 -4.52 13.71 -2.87
C ARG A 41 -5.74 13.25 -2.07
N ALA A 42 -6.13 11.98 -2.18
CA ALA A 42 -7.33 11.45 -1.53
C ALA A 42 -7.05 10.88 -0.14
N GLY A 43 -5.78 10.59 0.19
CA GLY A 43 -5.40 10.07 1.50
C GLY A 43 -4.25 9.06 1.44
N LEU A 44 -4.18 8.23 2.48
CA LEU A 44 -3.18 7.18 2.66
C LEU A 44 -3.74 5.81 2.28
N LEU A 45 -2.86 4.92 1.82
CA LEU A 45 -3.09 3.51 1.56
C LEU A 45 -1.87 2.72 2.04
N GLN A 46 -2.08 1.59 2.74
CA GLN A 46 -0.99 0.69 3.09
C GLN A 46 -0.72 -0.26 1.92
N VAL A 47 0.55 -0.33 1.52
CA VAL A 47 1.09 -1.31 0.60
C VAL A 47 1.99 -2.25 1.38
N VAL A 48 1.84 -3.56 1.18
CA VAL A 48 2.65 -4.60 1.83
C VAL A 48 3.51 -5.30 0.80
N CYS A 49 4.80 -5.38 1.07
CA CYS A 49 5.77 -6.05 0.23
C CYS A 49 6.32 -7.28 0.97
N ASP A 50 5.87 -8.46 0.53
CA ASP A 50 6.27 -9.76 1.07
C ASP A 50 7.57 -10.27 0.39
N PRO A 51 8.47 -10.96 1.13
CA PRO A 51 9.76 -11.44 0.61
C PRO A 51 9.61 -12.55 -0.43
N ASP A 52 8.44 -13.20 -0.46
CA ASP A 52 8.05 -14.19 -1.48
C ASP A 52 8.01 -13.61 -2.90
N ASN A 53 8.04 -12.27 -3.03
CA ASN A 53 8.31 -11.57 -4.28
C ASN A 53 9.64 -10.81 -4.21
N PRO A 54 10.79 -11.48 -4.46
CA PRO A 54 12.13 -10.89 -4.25
C PRO A 54 12.43 -9.68 -5.15
N ALA A 55 11.76 -9.55 -6.30
CA ALA A 55 11.92 -8.40 -7.17
C ALA A 55 11.26 -7.16 -6.58
N THR A 56 10.02 -7.29 -6.11
CA THR A 56 9.28 -6.21 -5.45
C THR A 56 9.93 -5.84 -4.12
N PHE A 57 10.35 -6.83 -3.34
CA PHE A 57 10.99 -6.61 -2.05
C PHE A 57 12.28 -5.79 -2.18
N ARG A 58 13.17 -6.16 -3.12
CA ARG A 58 14.41 -5.40 -3.40
C ARG A 58 14.15 -3.96 -3.80
N ILE A 59 13.10 -3.70 -4.58
CA ILE A 59 12.70 -2.32 -4.92
C ILE A 59 12.23 -1.60 -3.66
N ALA A 60 11.37 -2.22 -2.84
CA ALA A 60 10.83 -1.63 -1.62
C ALA A 60 11.90 -1.26 -0.60
N GLU A 61 13.00 -2.02 -0.50
CA GLU A 61 14.16 -1.72 0.36
C GLU A 61 14.85 -0.39 0.00
N THR A 62 14.84 -0.04 -1.29
CA THR A 62 15.47 1.19 -1.80
C THR A 62 14.61 2.43 -1.57
N LEU A 63 13.31 2.27 -1.33
CA LEU A 63 12.40 3.40 -1.20
C LEU A 63 12.73 4.27 0.01
N ARG A 64 12.56 5.58 -0.17
CA ARG A 64 12.68 6.60 0.87
C ARG A 64 11.43 7.48 0.87
N ASN A 65 11.28 8.27 1.93
CA ASN A 65 10.16 9.19 2.03
C ASN A 65 10.13 10.13 0.81
N GLU A 66 8.91 10.44 0.37
CA GLU A 66 8.58 11.32 -0.75
C GLU A 66 8.99 10.81 -2.14
N PHE A 67 9.40 9.54 -2.27
CA PHE A 67 9.56 8.92 -3.59
C PHE A 67 8.22 8.84 -4.33
N VAL A 68 8.21 9.26 -5.60
CA VAL A 68 7.06 9.09 -6.49
C VAL A 68 7.07 7.68 -7.05
N VAL A 69 6.02 6.91 -6.78
CA VAL A 69 5.95 5.49 -7.16
C VAL A 69 4.61 5.14 -7.78
N ARG A 70 4.64 4.07 -8.58
CA ARG A 70 3.46 3.36 -9.10
C ARG A 70 3.43 1.99 -8.47
N VAL A 71 2.32 1.62 -7.84
CA VAL A 71 2.11 0.29 -7.25
C VAL A 71 0.93 -0.37 -7.94
N THR A 72 1.10 -1.62 -8.34
CA THR A 72 0.03 -2.51 -8.78
C THR A 72 0.00 -3.69 -7.83
N GLY A 73 -1.14 -3.94 -7.19
CA GLY A 73 -1.29 -5.01 -6.20
C GLY A 73 -2.75 -5.41 -6.03
N LYS A 74 -2.97 -6.52 -5.30
CA LYS A 74 -4.29 -7.08 -5.05
C LYS A 74 -4.79 -6.58 -3.71
N VAL A 75 -5.97 -5.95 -3.69
CA VAL A 75 -6.58 -5.48 -2.46
C VAL A 75 -7.00 -6.68 -1.61
N ARG A 76 -6.50 -6.73 -0.37
CA ARG A 76 -6.81 -7.77 0.61
C ARG A 76 -7.21 -7.14 1.95
N PRO A 77 -8.00 -7.83 2.79
CA PRO A 77 -8.30 -7.31 4.11
C PRO A 77 -7.02 -7.26 4.95
N ARG A 78 -6.91 -6.25 5.81
CA ARG A 78 -5.87 -6.25 6.82
C ARG A 78 -6.09 -7.40 7.83
N PRO A 79 -5.01 -7.97 8.40
CA PRO A 79 -5.14 -8.91 9.51
C PRO A 79 -5.93 -8.32 10.68
N GLU A 80 -6.61 -9.18 11.42
CA GLU A 80 -7.34 -8.77 12.64
C GLU A 80 -6.41 -8.02 13.61
N GLY A 81 -6.94 -6.97 14.24
CA GLY A 81 -6.17 -6.11 15.14
C GLY A 81 -5.26 -5.07 14.45
N THR A 82 -5.15 -5.07 13.11
CA THR A 82 -4.33 -4.09 12.36
C THR A 82 -5.14 -3.07 11.54
N VAL A 83 -6.47 -3.12 11.70
CA VAL A 83 -7.41 -2.15 11.13
C VAL A 83 -7.14 -0.76 11.70
N ASN A 84 -7.10 0.25 10.83
CA ASN A 84 -6.95 1.65 11.22
C ASN A 84 -8.24 2.44 10.94
N THR A 85 -9.09 2.62 11.95
CA THR A 85 -10.39 3.29 11.82
C THR A 85 -10.31 4.77 11.46
N ASN A 86 -9.12 5.38 11.51
CA ASN A 86 -8.93 6.78 11.10
C ASN A 86 -8.76 6.96 9.58
N LEU A 87 -8.72 5.87 8.81
CA LEU A 87 -8.51 5.88 7.36
C LEU A 87 -9.66 5.18 6.63
N VAL A 88 -10.08 5.74 5.49
CA VAL A 88 -11.06 5.09 4.58
C VAL A 88 -10.52 3.74 4.09
N SER A 89 -9.24 3.67 3.76
CA SER A 89 -8.54 2.43 3.38
C SER A 89 -8.10 1.59 4.58
N GLY A 90 -8.56 1.93 5.79
CA GLY A 90 -8.02 1.42 7.04
C GLY A 90 -8.28 -0.06 7.31
N GLU A 91 -9.29 -0.63 6.63
CA GLU A 91 -9.66 -2.04 6.71
C GLU A 91 -8.95 -2.91 5.67
N ILE A 92 -8.24 -2.31 4.72
CA ILE A 92 -7.61 -2.99 3.58
C ILE A 92 -6.12 -2.65 3.45
N GLU A 93 -5.44 -3.45 2.66
CA GLU A 93 -4.09 -3.23 2.18
C GLU A 93 -3.93 -3.76 0.75
N VAL A 94 -2.85 -3.35 0.07
CA VAL A 94 -2.54 -3.70 -1.32
C VAL A 94 -1.17 -4.37 -1.43
#